data_AF-X8DUH9-F1
#
_entry.id   AF-X8DUH9-F1
#
_cell.length_a   1.000
_cell.length_b   1.000
_cell.length_c   1.000
_cell.angle_alpha   90.00
_cell.angle_beta   90.00
_cell.angle_gamma   90.00
#
_symmetry.space_group_name_H-M   'P 1'
#
loop_
_entity.id
_entity.type
_entity.pdbx_description
1 polymer ?
#
loop_
_entity_poly.entity_id
_entity_poly.type
_entity_poly.pdbx_seq_one_letter_code
_entity_poly.pdbx_strand_id
1 'polypeptide(L)'
;MITDSHQYLTYEEFGRAFFEIAVSEARVRAAVASIAGEPFEVGPMAQGPGKIAKVTAKVQILDPIVTRNDGETITFDIQVPLAIDLLIDLKLDKSRFKVAGNIALKATARAAAPLQLVIDVAPPGPSDITVDVSSNTIRGELLRILAGVDQLISRFIANYVAHEVDNPKAMAARTIDVAHRLDEAWTGV
;
A
#
# COMPACT_ATOMS: atom_id res chain seq x y z
N MET A 1 3.80 52.05 18.99
CA MET A 1 4.24 51.77 17.61
C MET A 1 4.31 50.25 17.51
N ILE A 2 3.28 49.61 16.97
CA ILE A 2 3.24 48.15 16.82
C ILE A 2 3.76 47.90 15.41
N THR A 3 4.98 47.40 15.30
CA THR A 3 5.57 47.00 14.03
C THR A 3 4.97 45.65 13.69
N ASP A 4 4.04 45.64 12.74
CA ASP A 4 3.52 44.41 12.18
C ASP A 4 4.58 43.80 11.25
N SER A 5 5.56 43.12 11.84
CA SER A 5 6.67 42.53 11.09
C SER A 5 6.35 41.09 10.71
N HIS A 6 5.32 40.91 9.88
CA HIS A 6 5.14 39.64 9.18
C HIS A 6 6.30 39.45 8.20
N GLN A 7 6.91 38.26 8.22
CA GLN A 7 7.80 37.84 7.16
C GLN A 7 6.92 37.39 5.98
N TYR A 8 6.94 38.18 4.90
CA TYR A 8 6.24 37.83 3.67
C TYR A 8 7.04 36.78 2.89
N LEU A 9 6.33 35.82 2.30
CA LEU A 9 6.89 34.78 1.45
C LEU A 9 6.39 34.99 0.01
N THR A 10 7.18 34.54 -0.96
CA THR A 10 6.69 34.33 -2.33
C THR A 10 5.63 33.23 -2.37
N TYR A 11 4.83 33.18 -3.43
CA TYR A 11 3.81 32.15 -3.58
C TYR A 11 4.43 30.74 -3.67
N GLU A 12 5.60 30.64 -4.29
CA GLU A 12 6.38 29.42 -4.40
C GLU A 12 6.89 28.95 -3.03
N GLU A 13 7.45 29.84 -2.22
CA GLU A 13 7.90 29.52 -0.85
C GLU A 13 6.74 29.11 0.05
N PHE A 14 5.60 29.81 -0.05
CA PHE A 14 4.38 29.44 0.68
C PHE A 14 3.88 28.05 0.27
N GLY A 15 3.81 27.77 -1.04
CA GLY A 15 3.39 26.47 -1.56
C GLY A 15 4.30 25.34 -1.10
N ARG A 16 5.62 25.56 -1.11
CA ARG A 16 6.60 24.60 -0.60
C ARG A 16 6.39 24.32 0.90
N ALA A 17 6.30 25.37 1.72
CA ALA A 17 6.08 25.22 3.16
C ALA A 17 4.75 24.52 3.46
N PHE A 18 3.70 24.82 2.68
CA PHE A 18 2.41 24.15 2.79
C PHE A 18 2.54 22.65 2.57
N PHE A 19 3.22 22.20 1.51
CA PHE A 19 3.44 20.78 1.26
C PHE A 19 4.25 20.09 2.37
N GLU A 20 5.28 20.76 2.89
CA GLU A 20 6.09 20.20 3.97
C GLU A 20 5.27 19.92 5.25
N ILE A 21 4.28 20.78 5.54
CA ILE A 21 3.40 20.64 6.71
C ILE A 21 2.22 19.72 6.43
N ALA A 22 1.61 19.83 5.25
CA ALA A 22 0.39 19.12 4.88
C ALA A 22 0.67 17.62 4.65
N VAL A 23 1.85 17.26 4.14
CA VAL A 23 2.18 15.90 3.70
C VAL A 23 3.07 15.17 4.70
N SER A 24 2.50 14.84 5.86
CA SER A 24 3.22 14.09 6.90
C SER A 24 3.09 12.57 6.71
N GLU A 25 4.09 11.82 7.19
CA GLU A 25 4.07 10.35 7.19
C GLU A 25 2.81 9.80 7.87
N ALA A 26 2.40 10.40 9.00
CA ALA A 26 1.22 9.97 9.72
C ALA A 26 -0.07 10.09 8.90
N ARG A 27 -0.21 11.15 8.09
CA ARG A 27 -1.37 11.32 7.21
C ARG A 27 -1.34 10.34 6.04
N VAL A 28 -0.17 10.16 5.41
CA VAL A 28 -0.01 9.18 4.33
C VAL A 28 -0.29 7.76 4.83
N ARG A 29 0.24 7.40 6.01
CA ARG A 29 -0.04 6.12 6.68
C ARG A 29 -1.53 5.93 6.93
N ALA A 30 -2.22 6.94 7.46
CA ALA A 30 -3.67 6.85 7.70
C ALA A 30 -4.47 6.69 6.40
N ALA A 31 -4.10 7.42 5.34
CA ALA A 31 -4.71 7.27 4.03
C ALA A 31 -4.51 5.86 3.47
N VAL A 32 -3.28 5.34 3.48
CA VAL A 32 -2.97 3.98 3.00
C VAL A 32 -3.62 2.91 3.86
N ALA A 33 -3.64 3.06 5.19
CA ALA A 33 -4.30 2.12 6.09
C ALA A 33 -5.82 2.07 5.85
N SER A 34 -6.44 3.15 5.39
CA SER A 34 -7.86 3.14 5.00
C SER A 34 -8.14 2.39 3.69
N ILE A 35 -7.09 2.17 2.89
CA ILE A 35 -7.08 1.39 1.64
C ILE A 35 -6.77 -0.08 1.95
N ALA A 36 -6.07 -0.37 3.05
CA ALA A 36 -5.86 -1.74 3.52
C ALA A 36 -7.23 -2.40 3.77
N GLY A 37 -7.69 -3.15 2.76
CA GLY A 37 -9.02 -3.74 2.72
C GLY A 37 -9.17 -4.89 3.71
N GLU A 38 -10.36 -5.50 3.68
CA GLU A 38 -10.65 -6.71 4.44
C GLU A 38 -9.71 -7.85 4.04
N PRO A 39 -9.47 -8.81 4.95
CA PRO A 39 -8.76 -10.03 4.60
C PRO A 39 -9.41 -10.70 3.37
N PHE A 40 -8.58 -11.12 2.42
CA PHE A 40 -9.05 -11.74 1.18
C PHE A 40 -8.46 -13.13 0.99
N GLU A 41 -9.11 -13.94 0.17
CA GLU A 41 -8.67 -15.31 -0.13
C GLU A 41 -8.25 -15.45 -1.59
N VAL A 42 -7.15 -16.17 -1.80
CA VAL A 42 -6.61 -16.53 -3.11
C VAL A 42 -6.71 -18.03 -3.29
N GLY A 43 -7.36 -18.49 -4.37
CA GLY A 43 -7.48 -19.91 -4.73
C GLY A 43 -8.88 -20.49 -4.51
N PRO A 44 -9.03 -21.84 -4.51
CA PRO A 44 -7.97 -22.85 -4.60
C PRO A 44 -7.34 -22.96 -6.00
N MET A 45 -6.01 -22.98 -6.05
CA MET A 45 -5.21 -23.11 -7.28
C MET A 45 -4.51 -24.47 -7.34
N ALA A 46 -4.47 -25.11 -8.50
CA ALA A 46 -3.79 -26.40 -8.64
C ALA A 46 -2.29 -26.22 -8.95
N GLN A 47 -1.41 -26.78 -8.12
CA GLN A 47 0.05 -26.67 -8.20
C GLN A 47 0.78 -28.01 -8.06
N GLY A 48 2.08 -27.98 -8.38
CA GLY A 48 2.94 -29.16 -8.41
C GLY A 48 2.77 -30.04 -9.66
N PRO A 49 3.63 -31.06 -9.83
CA PRO A 49 3.55 -31.99 -10.96
C PRO A 49 2.19 -32.68 -11.02
N GLY A 50 1.58 -32.73 -12.20
CA GLY A 50 0.26 -33.33 -12.37
C GLY A 50 -0.89 -32.58 -11.67
N LYS A 51 -0.67 -31.34 -11.20
CA LYS A 51 -1.69 -30.49 -10.56
C LYS A 51 -2.35 -31.16 -9.35
N ILE A 52 -1.58 -31.97 -8.62
CA ILE A 52 -2.07 -32.77 -7.50
C ILE A 52 -2.28 -31.97 -6.22
N ALA A 53 -1.59 -30.85 -6.05
CA ALA A 53 -1.75 -29.97 -4.89
C ALA A 53 -2.80 -28.90 -5.18
N LYS A 54 -3.70 -28.63 -4.24
CA LYS A 54 -4.54 -27.43 -4.23
C LYS A 54 -4.03 -26.47 -3.18
N VAL A 55 -3.89 -25.21 -3.56
CA VAL A 55 -3.33 -24.17 -2.69
C VAL A 55 -4.34 -23.05 -2.52
N THR A 56 -4.61 -22.71 -1.26
CA THR A 56 -5.43 -21.57 -0.86
C THR A 56 -4.59 -20.68 0.06
N ALA A 57 -4.63 -19.38 -0.13
CA ALA A 57 -3.97 -18.41 0.74
C ALA A 57 -5.00 -17.42 1.27
N LYS A 58 -5.09 -17.26 2.59
CA LYS A 58 -5.84 -16.15 3.20
C LYS A 58 -4.85 -15.07 3.56
N VAL A 59 -5.05 -13.87 3.03
CA VAL A 59 -4.14 -12.74 3.17
C VAL A 59 -4.80 -11.69 4.03
N GLN A 60 -4.11 -11.30 5.09
CA GLN A 60 -4.45 -10.16 5.92
C GLN A 60 -3.42 -9.05 5.69
N ILE A 61 -3.91 -7.86 5.39
CA ILE A 61 -3.09 -6.65 5.26
C ILE A 61 -2.92 -6.05 6.67
N LEU A 62 -1.67 -5.74 7.04
CA LEU A 62 -1.33 -5.15 8.33
C LEU A 62 -1.08 -3.65 8.20
N ASP A 63 -0.85 -2.98 9.33
CA ASP A 63 -0.59 -1.54 9.36
C ASP A 63 0.66 -1.18 8.53
N PRO A 64 0.55 -0.20 7.62
CA PRO A 64 1.67 0.20 6.79
C PRO A 64 2.71 1.00 7.57
N ILE A 65 3.96 0.83 7.19
CA ILE A 65 5.10 1.63 7.63
C ILE A 65 5.44 2.59 6.51
N VAL A 66 5.56 3.88 6.82
CA VAL A 66 5.76 4.94 5.84
C VAL A 66 7.00 5.71 6.20
N THR A 67 7.89 5.90 5.22
CA THR A 67 9.08 6.74 5.34
C THR A 67 9.01 7.84 4.30
N ARG A 68 9.12 9.09 4.73
CA ARG A 68 9.14 10.26 3.87
C ARG A 68 10.57 10.51 3.37
N ASN A 69 10.67 10.88 2.11
CA ASN A 69 11.90 11.34 1.49
C ASN A 69 11.69 12.79 1.03
N ASP A 70 12.53 13.69 1.55
CA ASP A 70 12.52 15.09 1.18
C ASP A 70 13.45 15.34 -0.01
N GLY A 71 12.95 16.08 -1.00
CA GLY A 71 13.69 16.42 -2.20
C GLY A 71 13.05 17.58 -2.94
N GLU A 72 13.21 17.61 -4.26
CA GLU A 72 12.47 18.53 -5.13
C GLU A 72 10.96 18.25 -5.01
N THR A 73 10.59 16.97 -5.02
CA THR A 73 9.24 16.46 -4.72
C THR A 73 9.26 15.63 -3.44
N ILE A 74 8.21 15.74 -2.63
CA ILE A 74 8.04 14.88 -1.45
C ILE A 74 7.57 13.50 -1.91
N THR A 75 8.34 12.46 -1.61
CA THR A 75 7.99 11.07 -1.92
C THR A 75 7.96 10.22 -0.66
N PHE A 76 7.34 9.04 -0.78
CA PHE A 76 7.18 8.09 0.32
C PHE A 76 7.53 6.69 -0.14
N ASP A 77 8.35 6.03 0.66
CA ASP A 77 8.48 4.58 0.62
C ASP A 77 7.51 3.99 1.65
N ILE A 78 6.65 3.09 1.18
CA ILE A 78 5.57 2.52 1.98
C ILE A 78 5.76 1.01 1.98
N GLN A 79 5.89 0.42 3.17
CA GLN A 79 5.95 -1.02 3.36
C GLN A 79 4.64 -1.48 3.97
N VAL A 80 3.95 -2.42 3.33
CA VAL A 80 2.69 -2.97 3.81
C VAL A 80 2.89 -4.44 4.17
N PRO A 81 3.10 -4.76 5.47
CA PRO A 81 3.29 -6.13 5.89
C PRO A 81 2.01 -6.95 5.70
N LEU A 82 2.19 -8.23 5.40
CA LEU A 82 1.11 -9.18 5.16
C LEU A 82 1.26 -10.39 6.08
N ALA A 83 0.13 -10.85 6.62
CA ALA A 83 0.04 -12.15 7.26
C ALA A 83 -0.74 -13.11 6.33
N ILE A 84 -0.12 -14.22 5.96
CA ILE A 84 -0.66 -15.16 4.97
C ILE A 84 -0.82 -16.54 5.61
N ASP A 85 -2.08 -17.00 5.71
CA ASP A 85 -2.39 -18.38 6.08
C ASP A 85 -2.52 -19.22 4.81
N LEU A 86 -1.51 -20.06 4.56
CA LEU A 86 -1.45 -20.96 3.42
C LEU A 86 -2.01 -22.34 3.77
N LEU A 87 -2.88 -22.88 2.92
CA LEU A 87 -3.37 -24.25 2.97
C LEU A 87 -2.94 -24.98 1.70
N ILE A 88 -2.22 -26.08 1.86
CA ILE A 88 -1.83 -26.99 0.77
C ILE A 88 -2.56 -28.32 0.98
N ASP A 89 -3.36 -28.72 0.00
CA ASP A 89 -4.16 -29.95 -0.01
C ASP A 89 -3.63 -30.88 -1.11
N LEU A 90 -3.03 -32.01 -0.70
CA LEU A 90 -2.48 -33.06 -1.58
C LEU A 90 -3.47 -34.23 -1.77
N LYS A 91 -4.77 -34.01 -1.53
CA LYS A 91 -5.85 -35.01 -1.44
C LYS A 91 -5.75 -35.95 -0.23
N LEU A 92 -4.58 -36.57 -0.04
CA LEU A 92 -4.32 -37.52 1.05
C LEU A 92 -3.88 -36.81 2.34
N ASP A 93 -3.27 -35.63 2.21
CA ASP A 93 -2.75 -34.85 3.32
C ASP A 93 -3.05 -33.36 3.11
N LYS A 94 -3.27 -32.64 4.22
CA LYS A 94 -3.50 -31.19 4.25
C LYS A 94 -2.52 -30.55 5.21
N SER A 95 -1.72 -29.65 4.69
CA SER A 95 -0.73 -28.90 5.47
C SER A 95 -1.10 -27.41 5.52
N ARG A 96 -0.89 -26.80 6.68
CA ARG A 96 -1.10 -25.35 6.89
C ARG A 96 0.22 -24.69 7.24
N PHE A 97 0.46 -23.52 6.67
CA PHE A 97 1.65 -22.72 6.92
C PHE A 97 1.25 -21.28 7.21
N LYS A 98 1.95 -20.65 8.14
CA LYS A 98 1.90 -19.21 8.33
C LYS A 98 3.12 -18.61 7.66
N VAL A 99 2.86 -17.66 6.78
CA VAL A 99 3.85 -17.04 5.90
C VAL A 99 3.72 -15.54 6.05
N ALA A 100 4.86 -14.85 6.19
CA ALA A 100 4.88 -13.40 6.16
C ALA A 100 5.01 -12.93 4.71
N GLY A 101 4.47 -11.77 4.40
CA GLY A 101 4.76 -11.10 3.14
C GLY A 101 4.87 -9.60 3.33
N ASN A 102 5.23 -8.91 2.27
CA ASN A 102 5.32 -7.46 2.27
C ASN A 102 5.07 -6.90 0.88
N ILE A 103 4.40 -5.75 0.82
CA ILE A 103 4.19 -4.97 -0.40
C ILE A 103 5.05 -3.71 -0.28
N ALA A 104 5.92 -3.46 -1.25
CA ALA A 104 6.63 -2.20 -1.39
C ALA A 104 5.84 -1.26 -2.32
N LEU A 105 5.34 -0.16 -1.77
CA LEU A 105 4.66 0.87 -2.54
C LEU A 105 5.48 2.16 -2.54
N LYS A 106 5.33 2.93 -3.61
CA LYS A 106 5.87 4.28 -3.72
C LYS A 106 4.74 5.27 -3.89
N ALA A 107 4.84 6.38 -3.18
CA ALA A 107 3.93 7.49 -3.35
C ALA A 107 4.65 8.81 -3.57
N THR A 108 4.01 9.72 -4.29
CA THR A 108 4.49 11.08 -4.55
C THR A 108 3.41 12.07 -4.18
N ALA A 109 3.74 13.09 -3.40
CA ALA A 109 2.82 14.19 -3.16
C ALA A 109 2.83 15.13 -4.37
N ARG A 110 1.66 15.36 -4.95
CA ARG A 110 1.48 16.21 -6.13
C ARG A 110 0.50 17.33 -5.84
N ALA A 111 0.81 18.52 -6.35
CA ALA A 111 -0.17 19.57 -6.55
C ALA A 111 -0.94 19.30 -7.85
N ALA A 112 -2.26 19.36 -7.79
CA ALA A 112 -3.14 19.19 -8.93
C ALA A 112 -4.13 20.37 -9.03
N ALA A 113 -4.55 20.71 -10.24
CA ALA A 113 -5.53 21.75 -10.47
C ALA A 113 -6.91 21.34 -9.92
N PRO A 114 -7.73 22.28 -9.39
CA PRO A 114 -7.43 23.72 -9.26
C PRO A 114 -6.60 24.08 -8.01
N LEU A 115 -6.72 23.33 -6.92
CA LEU A 115 -5.91 23.47 -5.70
C LEU A 115 -6.03 22.19 -4.85
N GLN A 116 -5.64 21.07 -5.44
CA GLN A 116 -5.71 19.76 -4.81
C GLN A 116 -4.32 19.27 -4.44
N LEU A 117 -4.22 18.61 -3.30
CA LEU A 117 -3.06 17.84 -2.91
C LEU A 117 -3.40 16.36 -3.06
N VAL A 118 -2.66 15.67 -3.92
CA VAL A 118 -2.87 14.26 -4.22
C VAL A 118 -1.64 13.47 -3.79
N ILE A 119 -1.85 12.44 -2.97
CA ILE A 119 -0.85 11.40 -2.74
C ILE A 119 -0.99 10.39 -3.86
N ASP A 120 -0.19 10.56 -4.91
CA ASP A 120 -0.16 9.67 -6.06
C ASP A 120 0.58 8.39 -5.68
N VAL A 121 -0.15 7.29 -5.53
CA VAL A 121 0.39 5.97 -5.17
C VAL A 121 0.47 5.13 -6.42
N ALA A 122 1.68 4.70 -6.79
CA ALA A 122 1.87 3.83 -7.93
C ALA A 122 1.31 2.42 -7.64
N PRO A 123 0.52 1.82 -8.56
CA PRO A 123 0.09 0.44 -8.44
C PRO A 123 1.30 -0.51 -8.38
N PRO A 124 1.31 -1.50 -7.47
CA PRO A 124 2.43 -2.44 -7.37
C PRO A 124 2.43 -3.42 -8.54
N GLY A 125 3.63 -3.79 -8.98
CA GLY A 125 3.87 -4.97 -9.80
C GLY A 125 4.13 -6.21 -8.93
N PRO A 126 4.16 -7.41 -9.53
CA PRO A 126 4.49 -8.64 -8.78
C PRO A 126 5.90 -8.62 -8.15
N SER A 127 6.83 -7.87 -8.71
CA SER A 127 8.19 -7.70 -8.16
C SER A 127 8.24 -6.85 -6.89
N ASP A 128 7.17 -6.11 -6.61
CA ASP A 128 7.05 -5.30 -5.40
C ASP A 128 6.44 -6.09 -4.23
N ILE A 129 6.12 -7.37 -4.45
CA ILE A 129 5.56 -8.28 -3.47
C ILE A 129 6.61 -9.32 -3.09
N THR A 130 6.89 -9.42 -1.80
CA THR A 130 7.74 -10.48 -1.24
C THR A 130 6.90 -11.39 -0.38
N VAL A 131 7.10 -12.71 -0.51
CA VAL A 131 6.43 -13.72 0.32
C VAL A 131 7.50 -14.61 0.96
N ASP A 132 7.67 -14.47 2.28
CA ASP A 132 8.69 -15.16 3.05
C ASP A 132 8.19 -16.49 3.60
N VAL A 133 8.35 -17.53 2.79
CA VAL A 133 8.04 -18.90 3.17
C VAL A 133 9.21 -19.49 3.96
N SER A 134 9.22 -19.33 5.29
CA SER A 134 10.32 -19.84 6.13
C SER A 134 10.51 -21.36 6.00
N SER A 135 11.67 -21.79 5.47
CA SER A 135 11.97 -23.17 5.14
C SER A 135 12.12 -24.11 6.34
N ASN A 136 12.34 -23.57 7.54
CA ASN A 136 12.67 -24.34 8.75
C ASN A 136 11.55 -25.29 9.23
N THR A 137 10.31 -25.10 8.76
CA THR A 137 9.16 -25.94 9.12
C THR A 137 8.65 -26.79 7.94
N ILE A 138 9.28 -26.68 6.77
CA ILE A 138 8.78 -27.23 5.52
C ILE A 138 9.58 -28.47 5.12
N ARG A 139 8.86 -29.57 4.86
CA ARG A 139 9.44 -30.80 4.32
C ARG A 139 9.95 -30.54 2.90
N GLY A 140 11.14 -31.04 2.56
CA GLY A 140 11.82 -30.76 1.29
C GLY A 140 11.00 -31.04 0.02
N GLU A 141 10.07 -32.00 0.07
CA GLU A 141 9.16 -32.32 -1.05
C GLU A 141 8.18 -31.20 -1.40
N LEU A 142 7.80 -30.37 -0.42
CA LEU A 142 6.87 -29.24 -0.62
C LEU A 142 7.55 -27.99 -1.17
N LEU A 143 8.89 -27.89 -1.13
CA LEU A 143 9.63 -26.70 -1.57
C LEU A 143 9.35 -26.33 -3.03
N ARG A 144 9.24 -27.32 -3.93
CA ARG A 144 8.94 -27.06 -5.35
C ARG A 144 7.50 -26.59 -5.58
N ILE A 145 6.56 -27.06 -4.76
CA ILE A 145 5.17 -26.58 -4.80
C ILE A 145 5.14 -25.12 -4.35
N LEU A 146 5.87 -24.80 -3.28
CA LEU A 146 5.92 -23.45 -2.70
C LEU A 146 6.58 -22.41 -3.61
N ALA A 147 7.65 -22.76 -4.33
CA ALA A 147 8.27 -21.85 -5.29
C ALA A 147 7.29 -21.40 -6.41
N GLY A 148 6.42 -22.31 -6.86
CA GLY A 148 5.36 -21.96 -7.81
C GLY A 148 4.20 -21.20 -7.16
N VAL A 149 4.03 -21.30 -5.84
CA VAL A 149 2.97 -20.61 -5.09
C VAL A 149 3.34 -19.15 -4.86
N ASP A 150 4.60 -18.84 -4.54
CA ASP A 150 5.08 -17.47 -4.35
C ASP A 150 4.76 -16.60 -5.57
N GLN A 151 5.20 -16.99 -6.78
CA GLN A 151 4.92 -16.23 -8.01
C GLN A 151 3.44 -15.98 -8.26
N LEU A 152 2.58 -16.96 -7.94
CA LEU A 152 1.13 -16.83 -8.10
C LEU A 152 0.53 -15.88 -7.07
N ILE A 153 0.90 -16.04 -5.80
CA ILE A 153 0.44 -15.18 -4.71
C ILE A 153 0.86 -13.74 -5.00
N SER A 154 2.13 -13.50 -5.31
CA SER A 154 2.67 -12.17 -5.61
C SER A 154 1.93 -11.52 -6.78
N ARG A 155 1.63 -12.27 -7.85
CA ARG A 155 0.83 -11.75 -8.96
C ARG A 155 -0.61 -11.42 -8.57
N PHE A 156 -1.26 -12.28 -7.78
CA PHE A 156 -2.63 -12.05 -7.36
C PHE A 156 -2.74 -10.85 -6.41
N ILE A 157 -1.84 -10.76 -5.43
CA ILE A 157 -1.78 -9.63 -4.49
C ILE A 157 -1.51 -8.34 -5.25
N ALA A 158 -0.52 -8.30 -6.16
CA ALA A 158 -0.25 -7.11 -6.96
C ALA A 158 -1.49 -6.65 -7.73
N ASN A 159 -2.18 -7.57 -8.41
CA ASN A 159 -3.43 -7.24 -9.11
C ASN A 159 -4.51 -6.73 -8.15
N TYR A 160 -4.74 -7.41 -7.02
CA TYR A 160 -5.74 -7.00 -6.03
C TYR A 160 -5.46 -5.58 -5.52
N VAL A 161 -4.22 -5.31 -5.12
CA VAL A 161 -3.82 -4.00 -4.59
C VAL A 161 -3.89 -2.93 -5.68
N ALA A 162 -3.51 -3.23 -6.92
CA ALA A 162 -3.67 -2.29 -8.03
C ALA A 162 -5.14 -1.86 -8.22
N HIS A 163 -6.09 -2.80 -8.15
CA HIS A 163 -7.51 -2.48 -8.22
C HIS A 163 -7.99 -1.67 -7.00
N GLU A 164 -7.47 -1.98 -5.81
CA GLU A 164 -7.86 -1.29 -4.58
C GLU A 164 -7.32 0.15 -4.54
N VAL A 165 -6.08 0.37 -5.00
CA VAL A 165 -5.47 1.71 -5.10
C VAL A 165 -6.23 2.63 -6.06
N ASP A 166 -6.80 2.06 -7.13
CA ASP A 166 -7.56 2.81 -8.13
C ASP A 166 -9.05 2.96 -7.80
N ASN A 167 -9.52 2.36 -6.70
CA ASN A 167 -10.93 2.45 -6.35
C ASN A 167 -11.30 3.89 -5.89
N PRO A 168 -12.58 4.32 -6.07
CA PRO A 168 -12.98 5.69 -5.76
C PRO A 168 -12.78 6.09 -4.29
N LYS A 169 -12.90 5.14 -3.36
CA LYS A 169 -12.74 5.38 -1.92
C LYS A 169 -11.28 5.67 -1.58
N ALA A 170 -10.35 4.89 -2.12
CA ALA A 170 -8.91 5.07 -2.02
C ALA A 170 -8.47 6.39 -2.65
N MET A 171 -9.02 6.70 -3.83
CA MET A 171 -8.78 7.97 -4.52
C MET A 171 -9.24 9.19 -3.70
N ALA A 172 -10.38 9.10 -3.03
CA ALA A 172 -10.85 10.16 -2.14
C ALA A 172 -9.96 10.29 -0.88
N ALA A 173 -9.55 9.17 -0.27
CA ALA A 173 -8.71 9.17 0.92
C ALA A 173 -7.30 9.75 0.68
N ARG A 174 -6.79 9.66 -0.55
CA ARG A 174 -5.48 10.20 -0.96
C ARG A 174 -5.52 11.62 -1.52
N THR A 175 -6.69 12.25 -1.57
CA THR A 175 -6.88 13.59 -2.14
C THR A 175 -7.38 14.56 -1.08
N ILE A 176 -6.68 15.68 -0.91
CA ILE A 176 -7.12 16.81 -0.08
C ILE A 176 -7.52 17.93 -1.03
N ASP A 177 -8.82 18.25 -1.04
CA ASP A 177 -9.34 19.40 -1.76
C ASP A 177 -9.16 20.67 -0.92
N VAL A 178 -8.06 21.39 -1.16
CA VAL A 178 -7.71 22.56 -0.35
C VAL A 178 -8.66 23.71 -0.66
N ALA A 179 -9.11 23.87 -1.90
CA ALA A 179 -10.08 24.89 -2.29
C ALA A 179 -11.39 24.73 -1.50
N HIS A 180 -11.96 23.53 -1.50
CA HIS A 180 -13.18 23.26 -0.74
C HIS A 180 -13.00 23.50 0.76
N ARG A 181 -11.86 23.08 1.34
CA ARG A 181 -11.55 23.31 2.76
C ARG A 181 -11.41 24.79 3.08
N LEU A 182 -10.86 25.59 2.16
CA LEU A 182 -10.78 27.03 2.31
C LEU A 182 -12.18 27.65 2.26
N ASP A 183 -13.04 27.25 1.33
CA ASP A 183 -14.43 27.74 1.26
C ASP A 183 -15.24 27.41 2.52
N GLU A 184 -15.04 26.22 3.10
CA GLU A 184 -15.65 25.82 4.38
C GLU A 184 -15.15 26.67 5.56
N ALA A 185 -13.85 26.93 5.63
CA ALA A 185 -13.23 27.61 6.75
C ALA A 185 -13.33 29.14 6.65
N TRP A 186 -13.36 29.67 5.44
CA TRP A 186 -13.41 31.08 5.13
C TRP A 186 -14.85 31.46 4.76
N THR A 187 -15.69 31.70 5.76
CA THR A 187 -17.09 32.09 5.52
C THR A 187 -17.25 33.47 4.89
N GLY A 188 -16.18 34.28 4.85
CA GLY A 188 -16.14 35.60 4.21
C GLY A 188 -17.19 36.60 4.75
N VAL A 189 -17.93 36.22 5.79
CA VAL A 189 -19.03 36.88 6.49
C VAL A 189 -18.96 36.43 7.95
#